data_AF-A0A9P5MJP4-F1
#
_entry.id   AF-A0A9P5MJP4-F1
#
_cell.length_a   1.000
_cell.length_b   1.000
_cell.length_c   1.000
_cell.angle_alpha   90.00
_cell.angle_beta   90.00
_cell.angle_gamma   90.00
#
_symmetry.space_group_name_H-M   'P 1'
#
loop_
_entity.id
_entity.type
_entity.pdbx_description
1 polymer ?
#
loop_
_entity_poly.entity_id
_entity_poly.type
_entity_poly.pdbx_seq_one_letter_code
_entity_poly.pdbx_strand_id
1 'polypeptide(L)'
;MRLRPVVYPQWEITDLKEVRPIPVHYDSDDELEIYEIASRAVSGTYTFESSDHKFRPAEAVTHARQRLMEQISNSGQYNFLVNEGWSVTTLRKSKSKTRRLEVRYEGRPAVARSSTLRSRTPPFLAVLAASA
;
A
#
# COMPACT_ATOMS: atom_id res chain seq x y z
N MET A 1 26.33 18.00 -37.51
CA MET A 1 25.14 17.29 -36.99
C MET A 1 25.10 17.49 -35.48
N ARG A 2 24.16 18.26 -34.93
CA ARG A 2 24.07 18.50 -33.47
C ARG A 2 23.16 17.44 -32.86
N LEU A 3 23.73 16.44 -32.21
CA LEU A 3 22.98 15.47 -31.41
C LEU A 3 22.50 16.18 -30.14
N ARG A 4 21.19 16.42 -30.02
CA ARG A 4 20.60 16.83 -28.74
C ARG A 4 20.28 15.57 -27.94
N PRO A 5 20.71 15.47 -26.67
CA PRO A 5 20.27 14.40 -25.80
C PRO A 5 18.73 14.40 -25.75
N VAL A 6 18.13 13.23 -25.98
CA VAL A 6 16.71 13.03 -25.72
C VAL A 6 16.55 13.07 -24.21
N VAL A 7 16.11 14.20 -23.68
CA VAL A 7 15.75 14.33 -22.27
C VAL A 7 14.43 13.58 -22.09
N TYR A 8 14.50 12.32 -21.68
CA TYR A 8 13.32 11.63 -21.17
C TYR A 8 12.81 12.43 -19.97
N PRO A 9 11.52 12.78 -19.91
CA PRO A 9 11.03 13.54 -18.77
C PRO A 9 11.13 12.65 -17.54
N GLN A 10 12.03 13.02 -16.63
CA GLN A 10 12.33 12.26 -15.42
C GLN A 10 11.14 12.37 -14.47
N TRP A 11 10.75 11.24 -13.89
CA TRP A 11 9.83 11.25 -12.76
C TRP A 11 10.58 11.82 -11.55
N GLU A 12 10.09 12.93 -11.03
CA GLU A 12 10.62 13.57 -9.82
C GLU A 12 9.74 13.17 -8.64
N ILE A 13 10.36 12.76 -7.53
CA ILE A 13 9.66 12.54 -6.26
C ILE A 13 9.28 13.91 -5.69
N THR A 14 8.00 14.04 -5.33
CA THR A 14 7.41 15.27 -4.79
C THR A 14 6.95 15.14 -3.35
N ASP A 15 6.62 13.92 -2.93
CA ASP A 15 6.22 13.61 -1.56
C ASP A 15 6.51 12.14 -1.26
N LEU A 16 6.76 11.83 0.00
CA LEU A 16 6.94 10.47 0.52
C LEU A 16 6.28 10.40 1.89
N LYS A 17 5.34 9.47 2.04
CA LYS A 17 4.68 9.16 3.31
C LYS A 17 4.85 7.69 3.62
N GLU A 18 5.11 7.38 4.88
CA GLU A 18 5.37 6.01 5.31
C GLU A 18 4.73 5.74 6.67
N VAL A 19 4.23 4.53 6.81
CA VAL A 19 3.85 3.87 8.04
C VAL A 19 4.64 2.58 8.10
N ARG A 20 5.56 2.49 9.07
CA ARG A 20 6.32 1.25 9.32
C ARG A 20 5.37 0.13 9.74
N PRO A 21 5.72 -1.14 9.49
CA PRO A 21 4.90 -2.27 9.90
C PRO A 21 4.58 -2.23 11.39
N ILE A 22 3.28 -2.19 11.69
CA ILE A 22 2.77 -2.22 13.06
C ILE A 22 1.79 -3.38 13.24
N PRO A 23 1.66 -3.94 14.46
CA PRO A 23 0.60 -4.89 14.76
C PRO A 23 -0.78 -4.26 14.53
N VAL A 24 -1.65 -4.96 13.79
CA VAL A 24 -3.03 -4.50 13.52
C VAL A 24 -4.10 -5.27 14.28
N HIS A 25 -3.68 -6.14 15.20
CA HIS A 25 -4.52 -6.81 16.17
C HIS A 25 -4.16 -6.27 17.57
N TYR A 26 -5.17 -6.00 18.38
CA TYR A 26 -4.99 -5.59 19.77
C TYR A 26 -5.58 -6.67 20.68
N ASP A 27 -5.05 -6.81 21.89
CA ASP A 27 -5.47 -7.83 22.86
C ASP A 27 -6.96 -7.76 23.26
N SER A 28 -7.66 -6.70 22.88
CA SER A 28 -9.11 -6.54 23.06
C SER A 28 -9.96 -7.11 21.91
N ASP A 29 -9.35 -7.64 20.84
CA ASP A 29 -10.07 -8.32 19.77
C ASP A 29 -10.40 -9.75 20.20
N ASP A 30 -11.32 -9.91 21.17
CA ASP A 30 -11.73 -11.21 21.73
C ASP A 30 -12.25 -12.20 20.66
N GLU A 31 -12.54 -11.72 19.45
CA GLU A 31 -13.00 -12.52 18.32
C GLU A 31 -11.89 -12.97 17.36
N LEU A 32 -10.64 -12.53 17.52
CA LEU A 32 -9.54 -12.83 16.61
C LEU A 32 -8.69 -13.99 17.12
N GLU A 33 -8.88 -15.16 16.51
CA GLU A 33 -8.04 -16.33 16.77
C GLU A 33 -7.02 -16.48 15.64
N ILE A 34 -5.72 -16.44 15.97
CA ILE A 34 -4.61 -16.62 15.01
C ILE A 34 -4.06 -18.03 15.18
N TYR A 35 -4.10 -18.85 14.13
CA TYR A 35 -3.64 -20.24 14.16
C TYR A 35 -2.21 -20.38 13.65
N GLU A 36 -1.85 -19.61 12.64
CA GLU A 36 -0.55 -19.69 11.98
C GLU A 36 -0.11 -18.31 11.55
N ILE A 37 1.17 -18.01 11.72
CA ILE A 37 1.80 -16.78 11.23
C ILE A 37 2.93 -17.19 10.29
N ALA A 38 2.96 -16.60 9.10
CA ALA A 38 4.03 -16.82 8.15
C ALA A 38 5.39 -16.46 8.76
N SER A 39 6.42 -17.22 8.39
CA SER A 39 7.80 -16.98 8.84
C SER A 39 8.39 -15.67 8.30
N ARG A 40 7.87 -15.16 7.18
CA ARG A 40 8.35 -13.95 6.49
C ARG A 40 7.22 -13.00 6.17
N ALA A 41 7.54 -11.72 6.18
CA ALA A 41 6.67 -10.69 5.62
C ALA A 41 6.63 -10.79 4.10
N VAL A 42 5.54 -10.27 3.52
CA VAL A 42 5.34 -10.10 2.08
C VAL A 42 5.16 -8.62 1.78
N SER A 43 5.50 -8.23 0.56
CA SER A 43 5.28 -6.85 0.09
C SER A 43 4.94 -6.83 -1.38
N GLY A 44 4.16 -5.83 -1.79
CA GLY A 44 3.85 -5.54 -3.19
C GLY A 44 3.99 -4.05 -3.48
N THR A 45 4.40 -3.73 -4.71
CA THR A 45 4.47 -2.35 -5.21
C THR A 45 3.43 -2.16 -6.30
N TYR A 46 2.62 -1.13 -6.16
CA TYR A 46 1.47 -0.86 -7.02
C TYR A 46 1.51 0.59 -7.48
N THR A 47 1.37 0.80 -8.79
CA THR A 47 1.52 2.11 -9.41
C THR A 47 0.19 2.60 -9.95
N PHE A 48 -0.18 3.83 -9.62
CA PHE A 48 -1.40 4.49 -10.04
C PHE A 48 -1.04 5.78 -10.76
N GLU A 49 -1.53 5.98 -11.98
CA GLU A 49 -1.29 7.19 -12.76
C GLU A 49 -2.59 7.96 -12.96
N SER A 50 -2.50 9.29 -12.88
CA SER A 50 -3.62 10.17 -13.22
C SER A 50 -3.12 11.44 -13.90
N SER A 51 -3.86 11.84 -14.93
CA SER A 51 -3.70 13.08 -15.67
C SER A 51 -4.51 14.25 -15.09
N ASP A 52 -5.45 13.99 -14.18
CA ASP A 52 -6.44 14.97 -13.68
C ASP A 52 -6.06 15.64 -12.34
N HIS A 53 -4.87 15.33 -11.82
CA HIS A 53 -4.36 15.77 -10.51
C HIS A 53 -5.18 15.33 -9.29
N LYS A 54 -6.27 14.56 -9.46
CA LYS A 54 -7.11 14.09 -8.37
C LYS A 54 -6.65 12.72 -7.92
N PHE A 55 -5.58 12.71 -7.13
CA PHE A 55 -5.19 11.50 -6.44
C PHE A 55 -5.94 11.37 -5.13
N ARG A 56 -6.35 10.14 -4.83
CA ARG A 56 -6.88 9.74 -3.53
C ARG A 56 -5.93 8.73 -2.91
N PRO A 57 -4.83 9.17 -2.27
CA PRO A 57 -3.80 8.27 -1.76
C PRO A 57 -4.36 7.19 -0.83
N ALA A 58 -5.36 7.52 -0.01
CA ALA A 58 -6.00 6.56 0.88
C ALA A 58 -6.71 5.42 0.13
N GLU A 59 -7.36 5.71 -1.00
CA GLU A 59 -7.96 4.69 -1.86
C GLU A 59 -6.87 3.84 -2.54
N ALA A 60 -5.78 4.46 -2.99
CA ALA A 60 -4.64 3.75 -3.58
C ALA A 60 -4.00 2.77 -2.59
N VAL A 61 -3.82 3.16 -1.32
CA VAL A 61 -3.33 2.29 -0.25
C VAL A 61 -4.31 1.16 0.06
N THR A 62 -5.62 1.46 0.08
CA THR A 62 -6.66 0.43 0.27
C THR A 62 -6.66 -0.60 -0.85
N HIS A 63 -6.51 -0.16 -2.11
CA HIS A 63 -6.39 -1.05 -3.26
C HIS A 63 -5.10 -1.87 -3.23
N ALA A 64 -3.97 -1.26 -2.85
CA ALA A 64 -2.70 -1.96 -2.70
C ALA A 64 -2.81 -3.11 -1.66
N ARG A 65 -3.47 -2.84 -0.52
CA ARG A 65 -3.77 -3.87 0.48
C ARG A 65 -4.62 -4.99 -0.10
N GLN A 66 -5.73 -4.67 -0.79
CA GLN A 66 -6.61 -5.66 -1.41
C GLN A 66 -5.85 -6.56 -2.39
N ARG A 67 -5.00 -5.98 -3.24
CA ARG A 67 -4.17 -6.73 -4.19
C ARG A 67 -3.18 -7.65 -3.50
N LEU A 68 -2.54 -7.20 -2.42
CA LEU A 68 -1.63 -8.05 -1.64
C LEU A 68 -2.40 -9.20 -0.97
N MET A 69 -3.58 -8.91 -0.42
CA MET A 69 -4.48 -9.93 0.15
C MET A 69 -4.92 -10.98 -0.88
N GLU A 70 -5.31 -10.55 -2.08
CA GLU A 70 -5.63 -11.45 -3.20
C GLU A 70 -4.45 -12.38 -3.51
N GLN A 71 -3.25 -11.81 -3.63
CA GLN A 71 -2.02 -12.56 -3.93
C GLN A 71 -1.71 -13.63 -2.88
N ILE A 72 -1.82 -13.31 -1.59
CA ILE A 72 -1.59 -14.29 -0.51
C ILE A 72 -2.74 -15.29 -0.37
N SER A 73 -3.98 -14.90 -0.71
CA SER A 73 -5.12 -15.82 -0.66
C SER A 73 -5.11 -16.81 -1.80
N ASN A 74 -4.56 -16.44 -2.96
CA ASN A 74 -4.45 -17.32 -4.13
C ASN A 74 -3.50 -18.50 -3.91
N SER A 75 -2.56 -18.40 -2.97
CA SER A 75 -1.75 -19.55 -2.55
C SER A 75 -2.51 -20.50 -1.61
N GLY A 76 -3.71 -20.13 -1.18
CA GLY A 76 -4.59 -20.93 -0.32
C GLY A 76 -4.19 -20.97 1.16
N GLN A 77 -3.07 -20.34 1.54
CA GLN A 77 -2.50 -20.53 2.86
C GLN A 77 -2.85 -19.43 3.87
N TYR A 78 -3.11 -18.18 3.46
CA TYR A 78 -3.28 -17.07 4.41
C TYR A 78 -4.50 -16.22 4.08
N ASN A 79 -5.15 -15.71 5.13
CA ASN A 79 -6.37 -14.89 5.01
C ASN A 79 -6.32 -13.60 5.85
N PHE A 80 -5.20 -13.31 6.50
CA PHE A 80 -5.04 -12.16 7.38
C PHE A 80 -3.59 -11.62 7.35
N LEU A 81 -3.41 -10.37 7.79
CA LEU A 81 -2.09 -9.76 8.02
C LEU A 81 -1.99 -9.36 9.50
N VAL A 82 -1.04 -9.92 10.25
CA VAL A 82 -0.86 -9.59 11.69
C VAL A 82 -0.11 -8.29 11.91
N ASN A 83 0.78 -7.95 10.98
CA ASN A 83 1.44 -6.66 10.89
C ASN A 83 1.15 -6.06 9.52
N GLU A 84 0.91 -4.76 9.47
CA GLU A 84 0.69 -4.03 8.21
C GLU A 84 1.50 -2.74 8.21
N GLY A 85 2.06 -2.40 7.05
CA GLY A 85 2.81 -1.17 6.80
C GLY A 85 2.65 -0.75 5.34
N TRP A 86 2.86 0.54 5.07
CA TRP A 86 2.77 1.06 3.72
C TRP A 86 3.65 2.29 3.52
N SER A 87 4.08 2.51 2.28
CA SER A 87 4.61 3.79 1.84
C SER A 87 3.94 4.25 0.55
N VAL A 88 3.79 5.57 0.42
CA VAL A 88 3.27 6.24 -0.77
C VAL A 88 4.31 7.23 -1.23
N THR A 89 4.84 7.00 -2.43
CA THR A 89 5.72 7.94 -3.13
C THR A 89 4.92 8.66 -4.21
N THR A 90 4.81 9.98 -4.11
CA THR A 90 4.17 10.81 -5.13
C THR A 90 5.21 11.30 -6.12
N LEU A 91 5.06 10.93 -7.39
CA LEU A 91 5.93 11.36 -8.47
C LEU A 91 5.19 12.30 -9.43
N ARG A 92 5.92 13.28 -9.96
CA ARG A 92 5.46 14.14 -11.07
C ARG A 92 6.40 13.99 -12.26
N LYS A 93 5.88 14.22 -13.46
CA LYS A 93 6.71 14.26 -14.67
C LYS A 93 6.95 15.73 -15.05
N SER A 94 8.21 16.14 -15.17
CA SER A 94 8.56 17.53 -15.54
C SER A 94 7.83 17.92 -16.84
N LYS A 95 7.16 19.08 -16.85
CA LYS A 95 6.38 19.62 -17.99
C LYS A 95 5.08 18.87 -18.33
N SER A 96 4.67 17.86 -17.56
CA SER A 96 3.38 17.19 -17.70
C SER A 96 2.48 17.45 -16.48
N LYS A 97 1.16 17.41 -16.70
CA LYS A 97 0.18 17.34 -15.62
C LYS A 97 0.07 15.94 -15.02
N THR A 98 0.66 14.93 -15.65
CA THR A 98 0.64 13.55 -15.14
C THR A 98 1.37 13.46 -13.80
N ARG A 99 0.66 12.93 -12.81
CA ARG A 99 1.22 12.50 -11.53
C ARG A 99 1.09 10.97 -11.43
N ARG A 100 1.94 10.37 -10.62
CA ARG A 100 1.97 8.94 -10.34
C ARG A 100 2.08 8.75 -8.84
N LEU A 101 1.30 7.84 -8.29
CA LEU A 101 1.52 7.29 -6.96
C LEU A 101 2.15 5.91 -7.10
N GLU A 102 3.26 5.71 -6.45
CA GLU A 102 3.79 4.38 -6.20
C GLU A 102 3.48 4.04 -4.74
N VAL A 103 2.69 2.99 -4.55
CA VAL A 103 2.32 2.49 -3.23
C VAL A 103 3.05 1.18 -2.99
N ARG A 104 3.89 1.13 -1.96
CA ARG A 104 4.43 -0.12 -1.45
C ARG A 104 3.61 -0.52 -0.25
N TYR A 105 2.98 -1.68 -0.30
CA TYR A 105 2.29 -2.27 0.84
C TYR A 105 3.07 -3.47 1.35
N GLU A 106 3.13 -3.63 2.65
CA GLU A 106 3.77 -4.78 3.27
C GLU A 106 2.97 -5.29 4.46
N GLY A 107 3.12 -6.58 4.74
CA GLY A 107 2.53 -7.17 5.91
C GLY A 107 3.01 -8.57 6.18
N ARG A 108 2.70 -9.08 7.37
CA ARG A 108 3.04 -10.45 7.77
C ARG A 108 1.79 -11.33 7.68
N PRO A 109 1.74 -12.28 6.72
CA PRO A 109 0.56 -13.13 6.55
C PRO A 109 0.30 -14.04 7.74
N ALA A 110 -0.98 -14.35 7.94
CA ALA A 110 -1.44 -15.25 8.97
C ALA A 110 -2.73 -15.97 8.54
N VAL A 111 -2.99 -17.10 9.19
CA VAL A 111 -4.28 -17.76 9.22
C VAL A 111 -4.98 -17.31 10.48
N ALA A 112 -6.11 -16.64 10.31
CA ALA A 112 -6.94 -16.22 11.43
C ALA A 112 -8.41 -16.53 11.18
N ARG A 113 -9.18 -16.59 12.27
CA ARG A 113 -10.64 -16.64 12.25
C ARG A 113 -11.17 -15.49 13.08
N SER A 114 -12.07 -14.72 12.47
CA SER A 114 -12.85 -13.66 13.12
C SER A 114 -14.04 -13.29 12.24
N SER A 115 -15.10 -12.79 12.84
CA SER A 115 -16.28 -12.27 12.13
C SER A 115 -15.95 -11.00 11.31
N THR A 116 -14.90 -10.27 11.67
CA THR A 116 -14.61 -8.92 11.15
C THR A 116 -13.46 -8.85 10.13
N LEU A 117 -12.80 -9.98 9.81
CA LEU A 117 -11.59 -10.03 8.96
C LEU A 117 -11.72 -9.26 7.63
N ARG A 118 -12.89 -9.33 6.99
CA ARG A 118 -13.14 -8.75 5.67
C ARG A 118 -13.29 -7.22 5.67
N SER A 119 -13.52 -6.61 6.84
CA SER A 119 -13.83 -5.19 6.97
C SER A 119 -12.63 -4.29 7.31
N ARG A 120 -11.45 -4.87 7.52
CA ARG A 120 -10.28 -4.12 7.98
C ARG A 120 -9.72 -3.18 6.91
N THR A 121 -9.54 -1.91 7.30
CA THR A 121 -8.87 -0.88 6.51
C THR A 121 -7.37 -0.84 6.85
N PRO A 122 -6.51 -0.38 5.91
CA PRO A 122 -5.11 -0.11 6.22
C PRO A 122 -4.94 0.79 7.46
N PRO A 123 -3.88 0.59 8.26
CA PRO A 123 -3.63 1.41 9.43
C PRO A 123 -3.26 2.85 9.03
N PHE A 124 -3.59 3.81 9.90
CA PHE A 124 -3.15 5.20 9.82
C PHE A 124 -3.39 5.94 8.49
N LEU A 125 -4.47 5.61 7.76
CA LEU A 125 -4.85 6.33 6.53
C LEU A 125 -5.00 7.85 6.74
N ALA A 126 -5.30 8.32 7.95
CA ALA A 126 -5.37 9.73 8.30
C ALA A 126 -4.06 10.51 8.01
N VAL A 127 -2.89 9.84 8.01
CA VAL A 127 -1.60 10.45 7.63
C VAL A 127 -1.63 10.98 6.20
N LEU A 128 -2.47 10.40 5.33
CA LEU A 128 -2.64 10.81 3.95
C LEU A 128 -3.59 12.00 3.80
N ALA A 129 -4.50 12.23 4.76
CA ALA A 129 -5.46 13.33 4.73
C ALA A 129 -4.84 14.69 5.12
N ALA A 130 -3.77 14.69 5.92
CA ALA A 130 -3.13 15.89 6.45
C ALA A 130 -2.35 16.74 5.42
N SER A 131 -2.47 16.45 4.12
CA SER A 131 -1.76 17.16 3.04
C SER A 131 -2.63 17.44 1.81
N ALA A 132 -3.95 17.50 2.00
CA ALA A 132 -4.90 17.92 0.98
C ALA A 132 -5.04 19.45 0.96
#